data_AF-A0A7C8Z162-F1
#
_entry.id   AF-A0A7C8Z162-F1
#
_cell.length_a   1.000
_cell.length_b   1.000
_cell.length_c   1.000
_cell.angle_alpha   90.00
_cell.angle_beta   90.00
_cell.angle_gamma   90.00
#
_symmetry.space_group_name_H-M   'P 1'
#
loop_
_entity.id
_entity.type
_entity.pdbx_description
1 polymer ?
#
loop_
_entity_poly.entity_id
_entity_poly.type
_entity_poly.pdbx_seq_one_letter_code
_entity_poly.pdbx_strand_id
1 'polypeptide(L)'
;GGGSFADIFKRPMCWIEHLSLDNETGLDPPGIRVRPVSGLVAGDYFAPGYFVWAVLIQNLAEIGYEEKNMHMAAYDWRLSFQNTEVRDYALSRLKSKIELMYAT
;
A
#
# COMPACT_ATOMS: atom_id res chain seq x y z
N GLY A 1 -0.32 15.70 -7.36
CA GLY A 1 -0.81 16.52 -6.24
C GLY A 1 -1.06 15.60 -5.08
N GLY A 2 -0.23 15.64 -4.05
CA GLY A 2 -0.39 14.89 -2.81
C GLY A 2 -0.21 15.88 -1.67
N GLY A 3 -1.14 15.89 -0.71
CA GLY A 3 -1.08 16.79 0.45
C GLY A 3 0.18 16.58 1.28
N SER A 4 0.54 17.59 2.06
CA SER A 4 1.58 17.48 3.09
C SER A 4 1.12 16.53 4.19
N PHE A 5 2.05 15.89 4.90
CA PHE A 5 1.72 15.16 6.14
C PHE A 5 0.96 16.03 7.15
N ALA A 6 1.23 17.33 7.14
CA ALA A 6 0.51 18.31 7.95
C ALA A 6 -1.00 18.38 7.60
N ASP A 7 -1.39 18.03 6.38
CA ASP A 7 -2.80 18.04 5.95
C ASP A 7 -3.62 16.96 6.66
N ILE A 8 -3.01 15.87 7.12
CA ILE A 8 -3.66 14.85 7.95
C ILE A 8 -4.18 15.48 9.25
N PHE A 9 -3.37 16.36 9.87
CA PHE A 9 -3.74 17.04 11.11
C PHE A 9 -4.75 18.18 10.92
N LYS A 10 -5.05 18.60 9.69
CA LYS A 10 -6.07 19.64 9.44
C LYS A 10 -7.49 19.14 9.70
N ARG A 11 -7.74 17.83 9.54
CA ARG A 11 -9.06 17.20 9.74
C ARG A 11 -8.92 15.83 10.41
N PRO A 12 -8.45 15.79 11.68
CA PRO A 12 -8.12 14.53 12.35
C PRO A 12 -9.32 13.58 12.47
N MET A 13 -10.52 14.12 12.72
CA MET A 13 -11.74 13.31 12.81
C MET A 13 -12.14 12.69 11.47
N CYS A 14 -12.04 13.44 10.38
CA CYS A 14 -12.29 12.92 9.03
C CYS A 14 -11.31 11.80 8.69
N TRP A 15 -10.05 11.96 9.10
CA TRP A 15 -9.01 10.96 8.85
C TRP A 15 -9.23 9.68 9.66
N ILE A 16 -9.56 9.81 10.95
CA ILE A 16 -9.93 8.68 11.81
C ILE A 16 -11.15 7.96 11.24
N GLU A 17 -12.20 8.69 10.86
CA GLU A 17 -13.40 8.09 10.26
C GLU A 17 -13.08 7.26 9.02
N HIS A 18 -12.24 7.77 8.12
CA HIS A 18 -11.90 7.09 6.86
C HIS A 18 -10.92 5.92 7.03
N LEU A 19 -10.06 5.95 8.06
CA LEU A 19 -9.10 4.87 8.31
C LEU A 19 -9.56 3.82 9.32
N SER A 20 -10.56 4.13 10.15
CA SER A 20 -11.18 3.15 11.03
C SER A 20 -11.79 2.00 10.23
N LEU A 21 -11.71 0.80 10.81
CA LEU A 21 -12.40 -0.38 10.30
C LEU A 21 -13.75 -0.51 11.01
N ASP A 22 -14.69 -1.18 10.34
CA ASP A 22 -15.93 -1.61 10.94
C ASP A 22 -15.66 -2.60 12.07
N ASN A 23 -16.26 -2.37 13.24
CA ASN A 23 -15.93 -3.09 14.47
C ASN A 23 -16.46 -4.54 14.48
N GLU A 24 -17.44 -4.86 13.63
CA GLU A 24 -18.02 -6.21 13.58
C GLU A 24 -17.37 -7.06 12.48
N THR A 25 -17.24 -6.49 11.28
CA THR A 25 -16.72 -7.20 10.10
C THR A 25 -15.20 -7.13 9.98
N GLY A 26 -14.57 -6.12 10.59
CA GLY A 26 -13.15 -5.83 10.40
C GLY A 26 -12.80 -5.44 8.97
N LEU A 27 -13.76 -4.90 8.20
CA LEU A 27 -13.59 -4.40 6.83
C LEU A 27 -13.79 -2.87 6.78
N ASP A 28 -13.78 -2.27 5.59
CA ASP A 28 -14.08 -0.85 5.45
C ASP A 28 -15.55 -0.56 5.88
N PRO A 29 -15.83 0.53 6.61
CA PRO A 29 -17.19 0.91 6.98
C PRO A 29 -18.08 1.19 5.76
N PRO A 30 -19.43 1.06 5.88
CA PRO A 30 -20.35 1.40 4.80
C PRO A 30 -20.13 2.82 4.26
N GLY A 31 -19.99 2.94 2.94
CA GLY A 31 -19.76 4.22 2.27
C GLY A 31 -18.30 4.71 2.23
N ILE A 32 -17.38 4.01 2.91
CA ILE A 32 -15.95 4.31 2.90
C ILE A 32 -15.20 3.21 2.16
N ARG A 33 -14.24 3.59 1.32
CA ARG A 33 -13.40 2.64 0.59
C ARG A 33 -11.95 3.12 0.57
N VAL A 34 -11.06 2.35 1.20
CA VAL A 34 -9.61 2.61 1.19
C VAL A 34 -8.90 1.46 0.51
N ARG A 35 -7.98 1.75 -0.41
CA ARG A 35 -7.22 0.73 -1.16
C ARG A 35 -5.74 1.07 -1.20
N PRO A 36 -4.86 0.07 -1.16
CA PRO A 36 -3.43 0.30 -1.31
C PRO A 36 -3.14 0.87 -2.70
N VAL A 37 -2.17 1.77 -2.76
CA VAL A 37 -1.60 2.23 -4.03
C VAL A 37 -0.75 1.11 -4.63
N SER A 38 -0.67 1.01 -5.95
CA SER A 38 0.16 0.03 -6.66
C SER A 38 1.49 0.62 -7.14
N GLY A 39 2.47 -0.24 -7.40
CA GLY A 39 3.78 0.17 -7.94
C GLY A 39 4.78 0.54 -6.86
N LEU A 40 5.99 0.91 -7.26
CA LEU A 40 7.07 1.22 -6.30
C LEU A 40 6.77 2.44 -5.43
N VAL A 41 5.97 3.38 -5.96
CA VAL A 41 5.45 4.57 -5.25
C VAL A 41 4.61 4.21 -4.00
N ALA A 42 4.14 2.97 -3.88
CA ALA A 42 3.42 2.55 -2.68
C ALA A 42 4.34 2.41 -1.45
N GLY A 43 5.66 2.36 -1.65
CA GLY A 43 6.63 2.20 -0.57
C GLY A 43 7.78 3.21 -0.58
N ASP A 44 7.76 4.25 -1.41
CA ASP A 44 8.85 5.23 -1.47
C ASP A 44 8.81 6.21 -0.27
N TYR A 45 7.94 7.22 -0.31
CA TYR A 45 7.76 8.24 0.70
C TYR A 45 6.34 8.17 1.25
N PHE A 46 6.23 8.12 2.58
CA PHE A 46 4.93 8.27 3.23
C PHE A 46 4.50 9.75 3.29
N ALA A 47 5.48 10.64 3.41
CA ALA A 47 5.33 12.07 3.57
C ALA A 47 6.60 12.81 3.17
N PRO A 48 6.55 14.11 2.86
CA PRO A 48 7.76 14.93 2.75
C PRO A 48 8.65 14.76 3.99
N GLY A 49 9.89 14.32 3.80
CA GLY A 49 10.83 14.05 4.90
C GLY A 49 10.72 12.69 5.59
N TYR A 50 9.75 11.84 5.20
CA TYR A 50 9.61 10.48 5.71
C TYR A 50 9.74 9.46 4.57
N PHE A 51 10.95 8.95 4.37
CA PHE A 51 11.25 7.91 3.38
C PHE A 51 11.06 6.53 4.01
N VAL A 52 10.15 5.71 3.46
CA VAL A 52 9.96 4.33 3.91
C VAL A 52 11.01 3.45 3.26
N TRP A 53 10.95 3.30 1.93
CA TRP A 53 11.92 2.56 1.13
C TRP A 53 12.52 3.37 -0.02
N ALA A 54 12.26 4.68 -0.12
CA ALA A 54 12.74 5.50 -1.24
C ALA A 54 14.25 5.35 -1.51
N VAL A 55 15.08 5.37 -0.46
CA VAL A 55 16.54 5.21 -0.58
C VAL A 55 16.91 3.82 -1.11
N LEU A 56 16.25 2.77 -0.62
CA LEU A 56 16.47 1.40 -1.10
C LEU A 56 16.08 1.25 -2.57
N ILE A 57 14.90 1.76 -2.94
CA ILE A 57 14.38 1.73 -4.32
C ILE A 57 15.33 2.48 -5.25
N GLN A 58 15.83 3.65 -4.83
CA GLN A 58 16.79 4.44 -5.62
C GLN A 58 18.12 3.70 -5.81
N ASN A 59 18.70 3.13 -4.76
CA ASN A 59 19.95 2.37 -4.86
C ASN A 59 19.80 1.11 -5.74
N LEU A 60 18.66 0.42 -5.66
CA LEU A 60 18.36 -0.72 -6.51
C LEU A 60 18.24 -0.29 -7.99
N ALA A 61 17.67 0.89 -8.25
CA ALA A 61 17.62 1.45 -9.60
C ALA A 61 19.01 1.75 -10.17
N GLU A 62 19.96 2.19 -9.36
CA GLU A 62 21.36 2.44 -9.80
C GLU A 62 22.07 1.17 -10.29
N ILE A 63 21.66 -0.01 -9.80
CA ILE A 63 22.19 -1.31 -10.23
C ILE A 63 21.25 -2.07 -11.19
N GLY A 64 20.25 -1.37 -11.77
CA GLY A 64 19.43 -1.89 -12.87
C GLY A 64 18.11 -2.57 -12.46
N TYR A 65 17.65 -2.41 -11.21
CA TYR A 65 16.29 -2.82 -10.84
C TYR A 65 15.27 -1.73 -11.20
N GLU A 66 14.16 -2.14 -11.80
CA GLU A 66 13.05 -1.30 -12.21
C GLU A 66 11.72 -2.07 -12.11
N GLU A 67 10.58 -1.45 -12.39
CA GLU A 67 9.26 -2.08 -12.19
C GLU A 67 9.05 -3.40 -12.94
N LYS A 68 9.87 -3.69 -13.96
CA LYS A 68 9.82 -4.95 -14.71
C LYS A 68 10.45 -6.13 -13.98
N ASN A 69 11.46 -5.90 -13.14
CA ASN A 69 12.23 -6.94 -12.43
C ASN A 69 12.23 -6.75 -10.90
N MET A 70 11.50 -5.75 -10.41
CA MET A 70 11.26 -5.47 -9.00
C MET A 70 9.77 -5.23 -8.76
N HIS A 71 9.21 -5.80 -7.70
CA HIS A 71 7.78 -5.69 -7.40
C HIS A 71 7.54 -5.24 -5.95
N MET A 72 6.76 -4.17 -5.79
CA MET A 72 6.22 -3.74 -4.50
C MET A 72 4.83 -4.36 -4.28
N ALA A 73 4.75 -5.32 -3.37
CA ALA A 73 3.51 -5.99 -2.99
C ALA A 73 2.80 -5.22 -1.86
N ALA A 74 2.29 -4.03 -2.17
CA ALA A 74 1.55 -3.22 -1.22
C ALA A 74 0.17 -3.83 -0.89
N TYR A 75 -0.19 -3.81 0.39
CA TYR A 75 -1.47 -4.30 0.90
C TYR A 75 -2.02 -3.37 1.99
N ASP A 76 -3.29 -3.53 2.31
CA ASP A 76 -3.94 -2.79 3.38
C ASP A 76 -3.56 -3.40 4.73
N TRP A 77 -2.54 -2.81 5.36
CA TRP A 77 -1.97 -3.26 6.63
C TRP A 77 -2.93 -3.17 7.81
N ARG A 78 -4.08 -2.48 7.67
CA ARG A 78 -5.10 -2.40 8.72
C ARG A 78 -5.85 -3.73 8.87
N LEU A 79 -5.99 -4.47 7.78
CA LEU A 79 -6.80 -5.69 7.70
C LEU A 79 -5.97 -6.94 8.06
N SER A 80 -6.66 -7.97 8.56
CA SER A 80 -6.10 -9.32 8.66
C SER A 80 -5.81 -9.90 7.27
N PHE A 81 -4.88 -10.86 7.18
CA PHE A 81 -4.56 -11.51 5.90
C PHE A 81 -5.79 -12.17 5.25
N GLN A 82 -6.66 -12.80 6.03
CA GLN A 82 -7.90 -13.40 5.54
C GLN A 82 -8.81 -12.34 4.92
N ASN A 83 -8.99 -11.20 5.59
CA ASN A 83 -9.83 -10.11 5.07
C ASN A 83 -9.20 -9.46 3.82
N THR A 84 -7.87 -9.28 3.79
CA THR A 84 -7.20 -8.79 2.56
C THR A 84 -7.33 -9.76 1.40
N GLU A 85 -7.34 -11.07 1.66
CA GLU A 85 -7.50 -12.08 0.62
C GLU A 85 -8.93 -12.11 0.09
N VAL A 86 -9.94 -12.14 0.97
CA VAL A 86 -11.34 -12.12 0.56
C VAL A 86 -11.68 -10.83 -0.18
N ARG A 87 -11.17 -9.68 0.27
CA ARG A 87 -11.48 -8.36 -0.31
C ARG A 87 -10.71 -8.06 -1.59
N ASP A 88 -9.40 -8.31 -1.60
CA ASP A 88 -8.47 -7.83 -2.63
C ASP A 88 -7.61 -8.93 -3.27
N TYR A 89 -7.78 -10.19 -2.85
CA TYR A 89 -6.98 -11.34 -3.29
C TYR A 89 -5.48 -11.13 -3.07
N ALA A 90 -5.11 -10.46 -1.97
CA ALA A 90 -3.74 -9.97 -1.75
C ALA A 90 -2.68 -11.08 -1.87
N LEU A 91 -2.89 -12.23 -1.24
CA LEU A 91 -1.96 -13.36 -1.28
C LEU A 91 -2.05 -14.13 -2.60
N SER A 92 -3.25 -14.29 -3.16
CA SER A 92 -3.41 -14.91 -4.49
C SER A 92 -2.71 -14.10 -5.58
N ARG A 93 -2.85 -12.76 -5.56
CA ARG A 93 -2.16 -11.86 -6.49
C ARG A 93 -0.65 -11.88 -6.29
N LEU A 94 -0.19 -11.91 -5.03
CA LEU A 94 1.24 -12.05 -4.74
C LEU A 94 1.79 -13.36 -5.30
N LYS A 95 1.10 -14.48 -5.07
CA LYS A 95 1.47 -15.78 -5.63
C LYS A 95 1.56 -15.72 -7.16
N SER A 96 0.52 -15.25 -7.84
CA SER A 96 0.52 -15.15 -9.30
C SER A 96 1.61 -14.23 -9.83
N LYS A 97 1.94 -13.15 -9.11
CA LYS A 97 3.01 -12.23 -9.50
C LYS A 97 4.39 -12.88 -9.34
N ILE A 98 4.63 -13.64 -8.26
CA ILE A 98 5.86 -14.41 -8.06
C ILE A 98 6.01 -15.45 -9.18
N GLU A 99 4.96 -16.22 -9.47
CA GLU A 99 4.96 -17.22 -10.55
C GLU A 99 5.26 -16.58 -11.92
N LEU A 100 4.67 -15.43 -12.21
CA LEU A 100 4.92 -14.68 -13.43
C LEU A 100 6.38 -14.19 -13.52
N MET A 101 6.90 -13.58 -12.46
CA MET A 101 8.27 -13.05 -12.44
C MET A 101 9.35 -14.12 -12.48
N TYR A 102 9.04 -15.33 -12.00
CA TYR A 102 9.95 -16.47 -12.09
C TYR A 102 10.01 -17.05 -13.51
N ALA A 103 8.88 -17.06 -14.23
CA ALA A 103 8.79 -17.62 -15.57
C ALA A 103 9.39 -16.71 -16.67
N THR A 104 9.62 -15.44 -16.36
CA THR A 104 10.21 -14.42 -17.27
C THR A 104 11.69 -14.21 -16.99
#